data_AF-A0ABC9XY11-F1
#
_entry.id   AF-A0ABC9XY11-F1
#
_cell.length_a   1.000
_cell.length_b   1.000
_cell.length_c   1.000
_cell.angle_alpha   90.00
_cell.angle_beta   90.00
_cell.angle_gamma   90.00
#
_symmetry.space_group_name_H-M   'P 1'
#
loop_
_entity.id
_entity.type
_entity.pdbx_description
1 polymer ?
#
loop_
_entity_poly.entity_id
_entity_poly.type
_entity_poly.pdbx_seq_one_letter_code
_entity_poly.pdbx_strand_id
1 'polypeptide(L)'
;MISLQLQRHGGIDHDWNAVMEGYVLFRKDRPARRGGGVALYVREQLECIELCLGVDEERVKSLWVRIKGQANMGDTVVGVYYKPPDQEEEVDEAFYRQLEVASRSQALVLMGGLQPP
;
A
#
# COMPACT_ATOMS: atom_id res chain seq x y z
N MET A 1 13.31 9.33 -1.33
CA MET A 1 12.13 9.77 -2.10
C MET A 1 11.20 8.56 -2.23
N ILE A 2 9.97 8.67 -1.72
CA ILE A 2 8.94 7.64 -1.85
C ILE A 2 8.08 8.04 -3.06
N SER A 3 7.90 7.12 -4.00
CA SER A 3 7.11 7.36 -5.22
C SER A 3 5.87 6.47 -5.19
N LEU A 4 4.70 7.09 -5.29
CA LEU A 4 3.42 6.38 -5.37
C LEU A 4 2.96 6.29 -6.82
N GLN A 5 2.52 5.12 -7.24
CA GLN A 5 1.79 4.94 -8.50
C GLN A 5 0.44 4.30 -8.17
N LEU A 6 -0.64 5.06 -8.33
CA LEU A 6 -2.01 4.56 -8.22
C LEU A 6 -2.44 4.03 -9.59
N GLN A 7 -2.50 2.71 -9.76
CA GLN A 7 -2.70 2.11 -11.07
C GLN A 7 -4.20 1.97 -11.41
N ARG A 8 -4.70 2.85 -12.29
CA ARG A 8 -6.03 2.75 -12.91
C ARG A 8 -5.93 2.28 -14.37
N HIS A 9 -6.97 1.57 -14.81
CA HIS A 9 -7.03 0.82 -16.08
C HIS A 9 -6.77 1.68 -17.33
N GLY A 10 -5.92 1.17 -18.23
CA GLY A 10 -5.72 1.62 -19.61
C GLY A 10 -4.85 0.58 -20.34
N GLY A 11 -5.27 0.15 -21.53
CA GLY A 11 -4.71 -1.01 -22.23
C GLY A 11 -3.32 -0.81 -22.83
N ILE A 12 -2.89 -1.89 -23.47
CA ILE A 12 -1.61 -2.18 -24.13
C ILE A 12 -0.60 -2.88 -23.21
N ASP A 13 -0.15 -4.01 -23.75
CA ASP A 13 0.88 -4.92 -23.31
C ASP A 13 2.14 -4.16 -22.85
N HIS A 14 2.21 -3.89 -21.55
CA HIS A 14 3.42 -3.47 -20.90
C HIS A 14 3.80 -4.60 -19.95
N ASP A 15 5.00 -5.13 -20.12
CA ASP A 15 5.62 -6.02 -19.17
C ASP A 15 5.79 -5.24 -17.86
N TRP A 16 4.80 -5.34 -16.96
CA TRP A 16 4.67 -4.53 -15.74
C TRP A 16 5.67 -4.95 -14.64
N ASN A 17 6.60 -5.85 -14.94
CA ASN A 17 7.81 -6.08 -14.14
C ASN A 17 8.88 -5.03 -14.46
N ALA A 18 8.50 -3.75 -14.51
CA ALA A 18 9.48 -2.66 -14.60
C ALA A 18 10.22 -2.58 -13.26
N VAL A 19 11.23 -3.44 -13.10
CA VAL A 19 12.24 -3.31 -12.07
C VAL A 19 12.82 -1.90 -12.23
N MET A 20 12.43 -1.00 -11.32
CA MET A 20 13.02 0.31 -11.23
C MET A 20 14.32 0.16 -10.47
N GLU A 21 15.44 0.34 -11.15
CA GLU A 21 16.76 0.20 -10.54
C GLU A 21 16.91 1.10 -9.29
N GLY A 22 17.37 0.51 -8.19
CA GLY A 22 17.51 1.19 -6.90
C GLY A 22 16.22 1.29 -6.09
N TYR A 23 15.16 0.57 -6.46
CA TYR A 23 13.88 0.51 -5.74
C TYR A 23 13.38 -0.93 -5.52
N VAL A 24 12.87 -1.18 -4.32
CA VAL A 24 12.08 -2.36 -3.95
C VAL A 24 10.61 -2.09 -4.25
N LEU A 25 9.96 -3.03 -4.94
CA LEU A 25 8.52 -3.00 -5.22
C LEU A 25 7.75 -3.86 -4.20
N PHE A 26 6.83 -3.22 -3.49
CA PHE A 26 5.77 -3.88 -2.71
C PHE A 26 4.47 -3.78 -3.49
N ARG A 27 3.77 -4.89 -3.70
CA ARG A 27 2.58 -4.93 -4.56
C ARG A 27 1.55 -5.91 -4.04
N LYS A 28 0.28 -5.49 -4.15
CA LYS A 28 -0.88 -6.32 -3.88
C LYS A 28 -1.84 -6.25 -5.05
N ASP A 29 -1.92 -7.37 -5.77
CA ASP A 29 -2.74 -7.52 -6.97
C ASP A 29 -4.16 -7.99 -6.63
N ARG A 30 -5.13 -7.71 -7.50
CA ARG A 30 -6.51 -8.21 -7.32
C ARG A 30 -6.58 -9.71 -7.67
N PRO A 31 -7.14 -10.59 -6.82
CA PRO A 31 -7.13 -12.04 -7.06
C PRO A 31 -7.81 -12.52 -8.36
N ALA A 32 -8.78 -11.75 -8.88
CA ALA A 32 -9.74 -12.24 -9.88
C ALA A 32 -9.76 -11.49 -11.23
N ARG A 33 -8.92 -10.48 -11.45
CA ARG A 33 -8.89 -9.74 -12.73
C ARG A 33 -7.47 -9.33 -13.11
N ARG A 34 -7.19 -9.31 -14.42
CA ARG A 34 -5.94 -8.76 -14.98
C ARG A 34 -5.96 -7.24 -14.77
N GLY A 35 -5.00 -6.73 -14.00
CA GLY A 35 -4.84 -5.30 -13.72
C GLY A 35 -5.61 -4.79 -12.49
N GLY A 36 -5.05 -3.73 -11.89
CA GLY A 36 -5.56 -3.13 -10.66
C GLY A 36 -5.00 -3.79 -9.39
N GLY A 37 -4.90 -3.01 -8.33
CA GLY A 37 -4.15 -3.36 -7.13
C GLY A 37 -3.52 -2.10 -6.54
N VAL A 38 -2.70 -2.27 -5.52
CA VAL A 38 -1.89 -1.19 -4.93
C VAL A 38 -0.42 -1.56 -5.03
N ALA A 39 0.41 -0.57 -5.32
CA ALA A 39 1.86 -0.74 -5.44
C ALA A 39 2.58 0.42 -4.75
N LEU A 40 3.73 0.11 -4.15
CA LEU A 40 4.62 1.07 -3.51
C LEU A 40 6.06 0.75 -3.90
N TYR A 41 6.76 1.76 -4.43
CA TYR A 41 8.20 1.69 -4.69
C TYR A 41 8.96 2.41 -3.56
N VAL A 42 9.87 1.69 -2.92
CA VAL A 42 10.73 2.19 -1.84
C VAL A 42 12.18 2.12 -2.27
N ARG A 43 13.00 3.14 -2.00
CA ARG A 43 14.44 3.10 -2.32
C ARG A 43 15.11 1.93 -1.60
N GLU A 44 15.91 1.14 -2.31
CA GLU A 44 16.63 -0.04 -1.76
C GLU A 44 17.57 0.29 -0.59
N GLN A 45 18.02 1.54 -0.50
CA GLN A 45 18.86 2.02 0.59
C GLN A 45 18.12 2.12 1.94
N LEU A 46 16.78 2.07 1.93
CA LEU A 46 15.95 2.09 3.13
C LEU A 46 15.67 0.65 3.57
N GLU A 47 15.87 0.37 4.85
CA GLU A 47 15.40 -0.89 5.43
C GLU A 47 13.87 -0.82 5.58
N CYS A 48 13.18 -1.70 4.85
CA CYS A 48 11.73 -1.75 4.81
C CYS A 48 11.20 -3.17 5.06
N ILE A 49 10.08 -3.27 5.77
CA ILE A 49 9.41 -4.52 6.12
C ILE A 49 7.93 -4.38 5.77
N GLU A 50 7.41 -5.30 4.96
CA GLU A 50 5.96 -5.39 4.72
C GLU A 50 5.23 -5.84 5.99
N LEU A 51 4.11 -5.20 6.30
CA LEU A 51 3.31 -5.48 7.49
C LEU A 51 2.00 -6.16 7.12
N CYS A 52 1.74 -7.30 7.77
CA CYS A 52 0.44 -7.94 7.80
C CYS A 52 -0.37 -7.42 8.99
N LEU A 53 -1.40 -6.61 8.74
CA LEU A 53 -2.15 -5.87 9.77
C LEU A 53 -3.60 -6.35 9.97
N GLY A 54 -4.06 -7.41 9.29
CA GLY A 54 -5.43 -7.89 9.50
C GLY A 54 -5.78 -9.22 8.86
N VAL A 55 -6.88 -9.82 9.31
CA VAL A 55 -7.39 -11.13 8.85
C VAL A 55 -8.03 -11.07 7.45
N ASP A 56 -8.57 -9.91 7.04
CA ASP A 56 -9.20 -9.70 5.73
C ASP A 56 -8.23 -9.10 4.69
N GLU A 57 -6.95 -9.45 4.79
CA GLU A 57 -5.91 -8.93 3.89
C GLU A 57 -6.29 -9.10 2.42
N GLU A 58 -6.80 -10.25 2.00
CA GLU A 58 -7.18 -10.49 0.60
C GLU A 58 -8.29 -9.56 0.08
N ARG A 59 -9.21 -9.11 0.95
CA ARG A 59 -10.36 -8.26 0.56
C ARG A 59 -9.98 -6.78 0.54
N VAL A 60 -9.21 -6.33 1.52
CA VAL A 60 -8.84 -4.91 1.65
C VAL A 60 -7.72 -4.57 0.65
N LYS A 61 -7.98 -3.59 -0.22
CA LYS A 61 -6.98 -3.05 -1.16
C LYS A 61 -6.05 -2.05 -0.48
N SER A 62 -5.38 -2.52 0.56
CA SER A 62 -4.37 -1.81 1.32
C SER A 62 -3.02 -2.53 1.29
N LEU A 63 -1.95 -1.75 1.39
CA LEU A 63 -0.57 -2.21 1.51
C LEU A 63 0.11 -1.42 2.62
N TRP A 64 0.83 -2.10 3.51
CA TRP A 64 1.47 -1.50 4.66
C TRP A 64 2.95 -1.84 4.67
N VAL A 65 3.81 -0.83 4.72
CA VAL A 65 5.26 -1.01 4.77
C VAL A 65 5.82 -0.18 5.92
N ARG A 66 6.58 -0.82 6.81
CA ARG A 66 7.36 -0.15 7.84
C ARG A 66 8.73 0.20 7.28
N ILE A 67 9.06 1.47 7.26
CA ILE A 67 10.40 1.98 6.96
C ILE A 67 11.11 2.19 8.29
N LYS A 68 12.26 1.55 8.48
CA LYS A 68 13.02 1.71 9.71
C LYS A 68 13.67 3.09 9.80
N GLY A 69 13.62 3.66 10.99
CA GLY A 69 14.32 4.90 11.28
C GLY A 69 15.85 4.70 11.25
N GLN A 70 16.57 5.72 10.81
CA GLN A 70 18.02 5.82 11.02
C GLN A 70 18.30 6.27 12.46
N ALA A 71 19.48 5.95 13.01
CA ALA A 71 19.94 6.28 14.37
C ALA A 71 19.13 7.36 15.13
N ASN A 72 18.43 6.95 16.20
CA ASN A 72 17.56 7.75 17.07
C ASN A 72 16.25 8.29 16.47
N MET A 73 15.96 8.05 15.18
CA MET A 73 14.64 8.30 14.60
C MET A 73 13.74 7.07 14.75
N GLY A 74 12.46 7.32 15.01
CA GLY A 74 11.43 6.30 15.04
C GLY A 74 11.17 5.69 13.67
N ASP A 75 10.66 4.47 13.68
CA ASP A 75 10.12 3.83 12.48
C ASP A 75 8.91 4.62 11.95
N THR A 76 8.77 4.63 10.63
CA THR A 76 7.62 5.22 9.94
C THR A 76 6.84 4.13 9.23
N VAL A 77 5.55 4.01 9.54
CA VAL A 77 4.64 3.15 8.79
C VAL A 77 4.05 3.93 7.62
N VAL A 78 4.11 3.33 6.45
CA VAL A 78 3.53 3.86 5.21
C VAL A 78 2.40 2.93 4.79
N GLY A 79 1.18 3.47 4.75
CA GLY A 79 0.00 2.80 4.25
C GLY A 79 -0.40 3.33 2.89
N VAL A 80 -0.74 2.42 1.97
CA VAL A 80 -1.42 2.76 0.71
C VAL A 80 -2.80 2.14 0.75
N TYR A 81 -3.84 2.92 0.46
CA TYR A 81 -5.21 2.44 0.42
C TYR A 81 -5.93 2.93 -0.84
N TYR A 82 -6.70 2.03 -1.45
CA TYR A 82 -7.60 2.38 -2.54
C TYR A 82 -9.01 1.86 -2.24
N LYS A 83 -9.99 2.77 -2.19
CA LYS A 83 -11.41 2.45 -2.10
C LYS A 83 -12.03 2.48 -3.51
N PRO A 84 -12.39 1.34 -4.10
CA PRO A 84 -13.26 1.27 -5.27
C PRO A 84 -14.65 1.86 -4.99
N PRO A 85 -15.35 2.38 -6.02
CA PRO A 85 -16.69 2.95 -5.87
C PRO A 85 -17.75 1.91 -5.48
N ASP A 86 -17.53 0.64 -5.82
CA ASP A 86 -18.42 -0.50 -5.55
C ASP A 86 -18.05 -1.26 -4.27
N GLN A 87 -17.22 -0.67 -3.39
CA GLN A 87 -16.74 -1.35 -2.20
C GLN A 87 -17.81 -1.44 -1.10
N GLU A 88 -17.96 -2.66 -0.56
CA GLU A 88 -18.82 -2.97 0.57
C GLU A 88 -18.34 -2.31 1.87
N GLU A 89 -19.27 -1.95 2.76
CA GLU A 89 -18.97 -1.28 4.04
C GLU A 89 -18.09 -2.17 4.94
N GLU A 90 -18.28 -3.49 4.92
CA GLU A 90 -17.46 -4.43 5.68
C GLU A 90 -15.97 -4.38 5.30
N VAL A 91 -15.66 -4.07 4.04
CA VAL A 91 -14.27 -3.91 3.58
C VAL A 91 -13.68 -2.58 4.07
N ASP A 92 -14.51 -1.53 4.18
CA ASP A 92 -14.11 -0.28 4.81
C ASP A 92 -13.82 -0.47 6.31
N GLU A 93 -14.70 -1.19 7.03
CA GLU A 93 -14.47 -1.52 8.45
C GLU A 93 -13.17 -2.31 8.66
N ALA A 94 -12.91 -3.29 7.80
CA ALA A 94 -11.67 -4.06 7.84
C ALA A 94 -10.44 -3.16 7.62
N PHE A 95 -10.52 -2.19 6.70
CA PHE A 95 -9.48 -1.18 6.52
C PHE A 95 -9.30 -0.31 7.78
N TYR A 96 -10.38 0.16 8.40
CA TYR A 96 -10.29 0.97 9.62
C TYR A 96 -9.63 0.21 10.77
N ARG A 97 -9.88 -1.09 10.92
CA ARG A 97 -9.18 -1.93 11.90
C ARG A 97 -7.68 -2.01 11.63
N GLN A 98 -7.27 -2.18 10.38
CA GLN A 98 -5.85 -2.15 10.01
C GLN A 98 -5.22 -0.78 10.30
N LEU A 99 -5.93 0.30 9.97
CA LEU A 99 -5.51 1.68 10.24
C LEU A 99 -5.35 1.95 11.74
N GLU A 100 -6.24 1.41 12.57
CA GLU A 100 -6.13 1.51 14.03
C GLU A 100 -4.88 0.83 14.57
N VAL A 101 -4.49 -0.32 14.01
CA VAL A 101 -3.24 -0.99 14.37
C VAL A 101 -2.04 -0.16 13.90
N ALA A 102 -2.08 0.33 12.65
CA ALA A 102 -0.99 1.13 12.07
C ALA A 102 -0.77 2.46 12.82
N SER A 103 -1.84 3.11 13.28
CA SER A 103 -1.81 4.43 13.94
C SER A 103 -1.13 4.40 15.31
N ARG A 104 -0.93 3.23 15.89
CA ARG A 104 -0.14 3.05 17.13
C ARG A 104 1.37 3.22 16.91
N SER A 105 1.80 3.34 15.66
CA SER A 105 3.20 3.60 15.29
C SER A 105 3.58 5.04 15.63
N GLN A 106 4.87 5.28 15.88
CA GLN A 106 5.37 6.62 16.20
C GLN A 106 5.15 7.63 15.07
N ALA A 107 5.27 7.19 13.82
CA ALA A 107 4.93 7.97 12.64
C ALA A 107 4.13 7.11 11.66
N LEU A 108 3.06 7.69 11.11
CA LEU A 108 2.20 7.07 10.12
C LEU A 108 1.99 8.03 8.94
N VAL A 109 2.20 7.53 7.73
CA VAL A 109 1.84 8.19 6.47
C VAL A 109 0.82 7.32 5.76
N LEU A 110 -0.41 7.82 5.60
CA LEU A 110 -1.45 7.14 4.81
C LEU A 110 -1.61 7.85 3.47
N MET A 111 -1.57 7.10 2.37
CA MET A 111 -1.72 7.60 1.03
C MET A 111 -2.81 6.83 0.29
N GLY A 112 -3.60 7.51 -0.53
CA GLY A 112 -4.69 6.86 -1.23
C GLY A 112 -5.54 7.82 -2.05
N GLY A 113 -6.34 7.26 -2.95
CA GLY A 113 -7.40 7.99 -3.64
C GLY A 113 -8.67 7.92 -2.80
N LEU A 114 -8.85 8.86 -1.87
CA LEU A 114 -10.13 9.05 -1.20
C LEU A 114 -11.08 9.69 -2.22
N GLN A 115 -12.02 8.92 -2.77
CA GLN A 115 -13.12 9.55 -3.50
C GLN A 115 -13.94 10.37 -2.50
N PRO A 116 -14.29 11.63 -2.82
CA PRO A 116 -15.24 12.38 -2.01
C PRO A 116 -16.61 11.66 -2.03
N PRO A 117 -17.42 11.83 -0.96
CA PRO A 117 -18.72 11.18 -0.81
C PRO A 117 -19.69 11.51 -1.95
#